data_AF-A0A1Z9EZL1-F1
#
_entry.id   AF-A0A1Z9EZL1-F1
#
_cell.length_a   1.000
_cell.length_b   1.000
_cell.length_c   1.000
_cell.angle_alpha   90.00
_cell.angle_beta   90.00
_cell.angle_gamma   90.00
#
_symmetry.space_group_name_H-M   'P 1'
#
loop_
_entity.id
_entity.type
_entity.pdbx_description
1 polymer ?
#
loop_
_entity_poly.entity_id
_entity_poly.type
_entity_poly.pdbx_seq_one_letter_code
_entity_poly.pdbx_strand_id
1 'polypeptide(L)'
;MRHESNPQLDATTVPQHPPVIDVNKEPARRKAFTFLRCQKWFISGSEGKQFVTTVAVVSALVCVVLVEGFIFAAAPRGRFVDRFLRGPEPTPQLIAVPTPRPPTVAEKQAGKKKLAGIPTKDSKKTSVSKIEYDWESFVRFAEAIQAVGEHVTRVAVDPTYGPAEQPKYQPIFDASELAVIEEQRVASSAGNGAGGRQTPVRVTAASSNPYASKKPIGSLPPKSSRLQRLRVRIAQTLATYQRRPMNTSHHSPWEIMHGFVGFGIPTKIRVGGPRGELVNAIGWTNSGGRCRGQVMLTLRDGRPHALYGVGLQGHSAQYLAILAQCRVSAKSPLLLGGKNFTVADLIEDEKLNCRSGTELTFALIGLAHYLPTDAVWRSSDGEMWSLERLMEEELRQPIRTAPCGGTHRLFSLAYGCQRRLKATGQLDGVYRRANTYVREYQSLTLRRLQNRDGSFSTEWFKYPDNRDDDIDRKVQTTGHILEWLVASLDQEKLYENRIIAAAEFVATALAREPGRNWKDGPLGHALHSLSIYQERVWGVVLPGNVVAFTGPMKAAATVEVARSDEEIRQATLPNDDKARL
;
A
#
# COMPACT_ATOMS: atom_id res chain seq x y z
N MET A 1 63.59 -55.38 17.02
CA MET A 1 63.86 -55.97 18.36
C MET A 1 62.52 -56.18 19.06
N ARG A 2 62.46 -57.01 20.12
CA ARG A 2 61.30 -57.17 21.03
C ARG A 2 61.32 -56.02 22.07
N HIS A 3 60.39 -55.79 23.01
CA HIS A 3 59.18 -56.45 23.56
C HIS A 3 58.06 -55.37 23.70
N GLU A 4 56.74 -55.66 23.73
CA GLU A 4 55.85 -55.94 24.91
C GLU A 4 55.94 -54.89 26.07
N SER A 5 54.91 -54.61 26.87
CA SER A 5 53.69 -55.37 27.22
C SER A 5 52.49 -54.48 27.66
N ASN A 6 51.37 -55.10 28.08
CA ASN A 6 50.18 -54.49 28.73
C ASN A 6 49.62 -55.44 29.81
N PRO A 7 49.29 -54.96 31.02
CA PRO A 7 48.04 -55.38 31.70
C PRO A 7 47.31 -54.18 32.39
N GLN A 8 45.98 -54.09 32.59
CA GLN A 8 44.86 -55.03 32.86
C GLN A 8 44.49 -55.15 34.37
N LEU A 9 43.18 -55.07 34.69
CA LEU A 9 42.50 -55.24 36.01
C LEU A 9 42.71 -54.10 37.04
N ASP A 10 41.86 -53.88 38.07
CA ASP A 10 40.78 -54.73 38.63
C ASP A 10 39.56 -53.93 39.20
N ALA A 11 38.56 -54.58 39.82
CA ALA A 11 37.33 -53.97 40.36
C ALA A 11 36.82 -54.56 41.70
N THR A 12 36.05 -53.79 42.50
CA THR A 12 35.23 -54.20 43.69
C THR A 12 34.37 -52.99 44.15
N THR A 13 33.01 -53.01 44.25
CA THR A 13 32.05 -53.52 45.31
C THR A 13 32.21 -52.89 46.71
N VAL A 14 31.19 -52.56 47.54
CA VAL A 14 29.69 -52.70 47.62
C VAL A 14 29.18 -51.62 48.66
N PRO A 15 27.89 -51.26 48.96
CA PRO A 15 26.53 -51.87 48.83
C PRO A 15 25.57 -51.03 47.89
N GLN A 16 24.22 -51.04 47.81
CA GLN A 16 23.01 -51.48 48.58
C GLN A 16 22.60 -50.57 49.79
N HIS A 17 21.34 -50.38 50.25
CA HIS A 17 19.94 -50.63 49.78
C HIS A 17 18.94 -49.72 50.61
N PRO A 18 17.58 -49.79 50.52
CA PRO A 18 16.64 -49.29 49.49
C PRO A 18 15.54 -48.35 50.16
N PRO A 19 14.23 -48.35 49.82
CA PRO A 19 13.50 -48.20 48.55
C PRO A 19 12.52 -46.98 48.53
N VAL A 20 12.09 -46.55 47.33
CA VAL A 20 10.67 -46.16 47.07
C VAL A 20 10.28 -46.75 45.70
N ILE A 21 9.02 -47.15 45.56
CA ILE A 21 8.45 -47.80 44.37
C ILE A 21 7.51 -46.82 43.66
N ASP A 22 7.54 -46.77 42.34
CA ASP A 22 6.31 -46.64 41.55
C ASP A 22 6.38 -47.55 40.30
N VAL A 23 5.22 -47.92 39.77
CA VAL A 23 5.03 -49.13 38.95
C VAL A 23 4.30 -48.83 37.63
N ASN A 24 4.56 -49.69 36.65
CA ASN A 24 3.84 -49.88 35.38
C ASN A 24 4.40 -49.13 34.17
N LYS A 25 5.12 -49.93 33.39
CA LYS A 25 5.25 -49.83 31.94
C LYS A 25 3.88 -49.60 31.27
N GLU A 26 3.92 -48.93 30.13
CA GLU A 26 2.86 -48.93 29.12
C GLU A 26 2.42 -50.37 28.73
N PRO A 27 1.16 -50.58 28.28
CA PRO A 27 0.84 -50.21 26.89
C PRO A 27 -0.57 -49.64 26.61
N ALA A 28 -0.64 -48.99 25.45
CA ALA A 28 -1.83 -48.44 24.80
C ALA A 28 -3.06 -49.38 24.76
N ARG A 29 -4.04 -49.17 25.65
CA ARG A 29 -5.41 -49.70 25.49
C ARG A 29 -6.56 -48.90 26.13
N ARG A 30 -6.40 -47.58 26.36
CA ARG A 30 -7.45 -46.68 26.90
C ARG A 30 -7.78 -45.44 26.03
N LYS A 31 -7.94 -45.62 24.72
CA LYS A 31 -8.62 -44.63 23.83
C LYS A 31 -9.75 -45.23 22.97
N ALA A 32 -10.18 -46.46 23.25
CA ALA A 32 -11.25 -47.15 22.50
C ALA A 32 -12.62 -47.15 23.21
N PHE A 33 -12.73 -46.66 24.46
CA PHE A 33 -13.92 -46.86 25.31
C PHE A 33 -14.88 -45.66 25.41
N THR A 34 -14.52 -44.51 24.83
CA THR A 34 -15.38 -43.30 24.83
C THR A 34 -16.13 -43.09 23.52
N PHE A 35 -15.88 -43.92 22.49
CA PHE A 35 -16.56 -43.83 21.19
C PHE A 35 -17.80 -44.75 21.08
N LEU A 36 -17.90 -45.77 21.94
CA LEU A 36 -18.92 -46.84 21.83
C LEU A 36 -20.20 -46.60 22.67
N ARG A 37 -20.43 -45.38 23.17
CA ARG A 37 -21.66 -45.02 23.92
C ARG A 37 -22.61 -44.04 23.22
N CYS A 38 -22.17 -43.31 22.19
CA CYS A 38 -23.05 -42.45 21.40
C CYS A 38 -23.88 -43.22 20.34
N GLN A 39 -23.49 -44.45 20.00
CA GLN A 39 -24.12 -45.25 18.94
C GLN A 39 -25.30 -46.14 19.44
N LYS A 40 -25.84 -45.87 20.64
CA LYS A 40 -26.99 -46.60 21.22
C LYS A 40 -28.11 -45.69 21.73
N TRP A 41 -28.33 -44.57 21.04
CA TRP A 41 -29.45 -43.65 21.29
C TRP A 41 -30.22 -43.25 20.02
N PHE A 42 -30.03 -43.97 18.91
CA PHE A 42 -30.48 -43.58 17.56
C PHE A 42 -31.43 -44.57 16.86
N ILE A 43 -31.95 -45.57 17.57
CA ILE A 43 -32.97 -46.50 17.04
C ILE A 43 -34.06 -46.77 18.09
N SER A 44 -34.93 -45.78 18.31
CA SER A 44 -36.34 -45.94 18.70
C SER A 44 -37.05 -44.59 18.65
N GLY A 45 -38.35 -44.58 18.35
CA GLY A 45 -39.20 -43.38 18.40
C GLY A 45 -39.15 -42.49 17.16
N SER A 46 -40.29 -42.33 16.50
CA SER A 46 -40.50 -41.39 15.39
C SER A 46 -41.16 -40.11 15.88
N GLU A 47 -40.62 -38.94 15.51
CA GLU A 47 -41.34 -37.74 15.02
C GLU A 47 -40.39 -36.51 14.92
N GLY A 48 -40.78 -35.49 14.14
CA GLY A 48 -40.06 -34.18 14.09
C GLY A 48 -39.12 -33.96 12.90
N LYS A 49 -39.67 -33.67 11.71
CA LYS A 49 -38.92 -33.46 10.45
C LYS A 49 -38.01 -32.21 10.38
N GLN A 50 -37.97 -31.36 11.41
CA GLN A 50 -37.18 -30.11 11.42
C GLN A 50 -35.82 -30.20 12.13
N PHE A 51 -35.53 -31.27 12.89
CA PHE A 51 -34.28 -31.35 13.66
C PHE A 51 -33.07 -31.88 12.87
N VAL A 52 -33.33 -32.67 11.81
CA VAL A 52 -32.28 -33.37 11.04
C VAL A 52 -31.40 -32.42 10.24
N THR A 53 -31.99 -31.39 9.62
CA THR A 53 -31.30 -30.46 8.71
C THR A 53 -30.24 -29.63 9.43
N THR A 54 -30.56 -29.14 10.62
CA THR A 54 -29.67 -28.27 11.41
C THR A 54 -28.42 -29.01 11.89
N VAL A 55 -28.56 -30.26 12.32
CA VAL A 55 -27.42 -31.09 12.76
C VAL A 55 -26.49 -31.40 11.58
N ALA A 56 -27.04 -31.76 10.41
CA ALA A 56 -26.24 -32.06 9.22
C ALA A 56 -25.38 -30.86 8.77
N VAL A 57 -25.93 -29.64 8.77
CA VAL A 57 -25.19 -28.42 8.38
C VAL A 57 -24.07 -28.11 9.39
N VAL A 58 -24.32 -28.25 10.70
CA VAL A 58 -23.29 -28.02 11.73
C VAL A 58 -22.17 -29.07 11.65
N SER A 59 -22.50 -30.35 11.42
CA SER A 59 -21.48 -31.39 11.22
C SER A 59 -20.64 -31.14 9.96
N ALA A 60 -21.24 -30.71 8.85
CA ALA A 60 -20.51 -30.37 7.63
C ALA A 60 -19.53 -29.19 7.85
N LEU A 61 -19.96 -28.14 8.54
CA LEU A 61 -19.09 -26.99 8.88
C LEU A 61 -17.89 -27.40 9.75
N VAL A 62 -18.11 -28.26 10.75
CA VAL A 62 -17.01 -28.77 11.60
C VAL A 62 -16.02 -29.63 10.79
N CYS A 63 -16.50 -30.44 9.83
CA CYS A 63 -15.63 -31.20 8.94
C CYS A 63 -14.79 -30.30 8.02
N VAL A 64 -15.35 -29.23 7.44
CA VAL A 64 -14.61 -28.30 6.57
C VAL A 64 -13.46 -27.62 7.35
N VAL A 65 -13.75 -27.12 8.56
CA VAL A 65 -12.74 -26.48 9.43
C VAL A 65 -11.60 -27.43 9.81
N LEU A 66 -11.89 -28.74 9.97
CA LEU A 66 -10.86 -29.74 10.28
C LEU A 66 -10.06 -30.19 9.05
N VAL A 67 -10.62 -30.17 7.85
CA VAL A 67 -9.92 -30.58 6.62
C VAL A 67 -8.92 -29.52 6.14
N GLU A 68 -9.28 -28.23 6.14
CA GLU A 68 -8.32 -27.17 5.79
C GLU A 68 -7.15 -27.08 6.79
N GLY A 69 -7.40 -27.42 8.07
CA GLY A 69 -6.37 -27.48 9.11
C GLY A 69 -5.25 -28.51 8.87
N PHE A 70 -5.44 -29.50 8.00
CA PHE A 70 -4.46 -30.56 7.74
C PHE A 70 -3.72 -30.46 6.40
N ILE A 71 -4.16 -29.60 5.47
CA ILE A 71 -3.57 -29.52 4.12
C ILE A 71 -2.28 -28.69 4.07
N PHE A 72 -2.03 -27.82 5.06
CA PHE A 72 -0.79 -27.01 5.14
C PHE A 72 0.44 -27.72 5.75
N ALA A 73 0.43 -29.06 5.84
CA ALA A 73 1.46 -29.86 6.50
C ALA A 73 2.32 -30.72 5.54
N ALA A 74 2.61 -30.22 4.32
CA ALA A 74 3.41 -30.95 3.32
C ALA A 74 4.48 -30.07 2.63
N ALA A 75 5.61 -29.87 3.31
CA ALA A 75 6.82 -29.29 2.73
C ALA A 75 7.88 -30.39 2.46
N PRO A 76 8.69 -30.31 1.39
CA PRO A 76 9.65 -31.36 1.03
C PRO A 76 10.80 -31.47 2.05
N ARG A 77 11.31 -32.70 2.23
CA ARG A 77 12.33 -33.04 3.24
C ARG A 77 13.71 -32.50 2.88
N GLY A 78 14.25 -31.61 3.71
CA GLY A 78 15.66 -31.20 3.67
C GLY A 78 16.02 -30.26 4.83
N ARG A 79 17.21 -30.44 5.43
CA ARG A 79 17.80 -29.60 6.50
C ARG A 79 16.96 -29.45 7.79
N PHE A 80 16.84 -30.53 8.56
CA PHE A 80 16.31 -30.48 9.93
C PHE A 80 17.35 -30.08 11.00
N VAL A 81 18.66 -30.14 10.68
CA VAL A 81 19.76 -30.03 11.67
C VAL A 81 20.07 -28.57 12.05
N ASP A 82 20.04 -27.64 11.09
CA ASP A 82 20.40 -26.21 11.31
C ASP A 82 19.50 -25.49 12.34
N ARG A 83 18.34 -26.07 12.70
CA ARG A 83 17.35 -25.44 13.59
C ARG A 83 17.62 -25.64 15.08
N PHE A 84 18.54 -26.55 15.46
CA PHE A 84 18.85 -26.84 16.86
C PHE A 84 19.94 -25.94 17.49
N LEU A 85 20.56 -25.04 16.72
CA LEU A 85 21.69 -24.20 17.18
C LEU A 85 21.37 -22.70 17.22
N ARG A 86 20.09 -22.31 17.34
CA ARG A 86 19.69 -20.91 17.58
C ARG A 86 18.87 -20.81 18.87
N GLY A 87 19.32 -19.92 19.77
CA GLY A 87 18.54 -19.53 20.94
C GLY A 87 17.26 -18.75 20.56
N PRO A 88 16.30 -18.59 21.48
CA PRO A 88 15.04 -17.94 21.19
C PRO A 88 15.22 -16.43 20.95
N GLU A 89 14.72 -15.94 19.82
CA GLU A 89 14.51 -14.50 19.60
C GLU A 89 13.32 -14.01 20.46
N PRO A 90 13.38 -12.80 21.03
CA PRO A 90 12.29 -12.27 21.86
C PRO A 90 11.08 -11.88 21.01
N THR A 91 9.90 -12.41 21.36
CA THR A 91 8.62 -12.03 20.74
C THR A 91 8.35 -10.53 20.93
N PRO A 92 8.03 -9.76 19.87
CA PRO A 92 7.70 -8.34 20.02
C PRO A 92 6.41 -8.17 20.84
N GLN A 93 6.49 -7.37 21.91
CA GLN A 93 5.34 -7.11 22.78
C GLN A 93 4.35 -6.14 22.13
N LEU A 94 3.05 -6.47 22.19
CA LEU A 94 1.97 -5.58 21.79
C LEU A 94 1.81 -4.47 22.84
N ILE A 95 1.93 -3.21 22.42
CA ILE A 95 1.63 -2.06 23.28
C ILE A 95 0.11 -2.01 23.50
N ALA A 96 -0.32 -2.11 24.76
CA ALA A 96 -1.74 -2.04 25.11
C ALA A 96 -2.29 -0.62 24.90
N VAL A 97 -3.40 -0.51 24.18
CA VAL A 97 -4.10 0.76 23.96
C VAL A 97 -4.92 1.13 25.21
N PRO A 98 -4.75 2.34 25.81
CA PRO A 98 -5.56 2.77 26.94
C PRO A 98 -7.05 2.89 26.55
N THR A 99 -7.94 2.32 27.36
CA THR A 99 -9.38 2.51 27.20
C THR A 99 -9.78 3.92 27.64
N PRO A 100 -10.58 4.67 26.84
CA PRO A 100 -10.94 6.05 27.17
C PRO A 100 -11.89 6.12 28.37
N ARG A 101 -11.63 7.05 29.29
CA ARG A 101 -12.53 7.30 30.44
C ARG A 101 -13.90 7.82 29.99
N PRO A 102 -14.99 7.50 30.71
CA PRO A 102 -16.28 8.13 30.45
C PRO A 102 -16.24 9.66 30.72
N PRO A 103 -17.06 10.46 30.03
CA PRO A 103 -17.11 11.91 30.22
C PRO A 103 -17.81 12.31 31.52
N THR A 104 -17.20 13.28 32.20
CA THR A 104 -17.64 13.89 33.46
C THR A 104 -18.95 14.66 33.32
N VAL A 105 -19.55 15.00 34.47
CA VAL A 105 -20.79 15.82 34.52
C VAL A 105 -20.56 17.22 33.94
N ALA A 106 -19.38 17.82 34.15
CA ALA A 106 -19.02 19.13 33.59
C ALA A 106 -18.93 19.09 32.05
N GLU A 107 -18.26 18.08 31.49
CA GLU A 107 -18.17 17.86 30.03
C GLU A 107 -19.58 17.68 29.41
N LYS A 108 -20.49 16.98 30.10
CA LYS A 108 -21.89 16.81 29.68
C LYS A 108 -22.73 18.10 29.78
N GLN A 109 -22.49 18.95 30.79
CA GLN A 109 -23.20 20.23 30.95
C GLN A 109 -22.74 21.28 29.92
N ALA A 110 -21.45 21.34 29.61
CA ALA A 110 -20.90 22.22 28.57
C ALA A 110 -21.54 21.94 27.20
N GLY A 111 -21.76 20.67 26.85
CA GLY A 111 -22.47 20.26 25.62
C GLY A 111 -23.90 20.80 25.55
N LYS A 112 -24.67 20.73 26.64
CA LYS A 112 -26.06 21.23 26.67
C LYS A 112 -26.13 22.76 26.50
N LYS A 113 -25.20 23.51 27.10
CA LYS A 113 -25.20 24.99 27.03
C LYS A 113 -24.94 25.51 25.61
N LYS A 114 -24.35 24.70 24.72
CA LYS A 114 -24.00 25.10 23.34
C LYS A 114 -25.15 24.97 22.33
N LEU A 115 -26.29 24.35 22.68
CA LEU A 115 -27.45 24.20 21.80
C LEU A 115 -28.50 25.33 21.93
N ALA A 116 -28.46 26.11 23.01
CA ALA A 116 -29.53 27.07 23.35
C ALA A 116 -29.41 28.46 22.69
N GLY A 117 -28.49 28.65 21.74
CA GLY A 117 -28.04 29.98 21.30
C GLY A 117 -28.22 30.31 19.81
N ILE A 118 -29.05 29.58 19.06
CA ILE A 118 -29.26 29.80 17.62
C ILE A 118 -30.73 30.20 17.36
N PRO A 119 -31.01 31.44 16.92
CA PRO A 119 -32.37 31.85 16.59
C PRO A 119 -32.83 31.25 15.25
N THR A 120 -34.03 30.68 15.23
CA THR A 120 -34.67 30.16 14.02
C THR A 120 -35.22 31.29 13.16
N LYS A 121 -34.95 31.24 11.85
CA LYS A 121 -35.61 32.09 10.85
C LYS A 121 -36.25 31.19 9.81
N ASP A 122 -37.56 31.33 9.62
CA ASP A 122 -38.34 30.40 8.80
C ASP A 122 -37.98 30.48 7.31
N SER A 123 -37.87 29.30 6.70
CA SER A 123 -37.95 29.11 5.26
C SER A 123 -38.80 27.86 4.98
N LYS A 124 -39.68 27.93 3.97
CA LYS A 124 -40.60 26.84 3.63
C LYS A 124 -39.82 25.57 3.28
N LYS A 125 -40.00 24.52 4.06
CA LYS A 125 -39.59 23.17 3.67
C LYS A 125 -40.57 22.61 2.65
N THR A 126 -40.10 22.29 1.45
CA THR A 126 -40.77 21.32 0.58
C THR A 126 -40.69 19.95 1.26
N SER A 127 -41.83 19.28 1.43
CA SER A 127 -41.92 17.97 2.08
C SER A 127 -41.50 16.85 1.13
N VAL A 128 -40.21 16.52 1.11
CA VAL A 128 -39.76 15.22 0.60
C VAL A 128 -40.16 14.16 1.64
N SER A 129 -40.90 13.14 1.20
CA SER A 129 -41.30 12.04 2.07
C SER A 129 -40.08 11.28 2.58
N LYS A 130 -40.17 10.84 3.84
CA LYS A 130 -39.15 10.00 4.47
C LYS A 130 -39.27 8.60 3.84
N ILE A 131 -38.32 8.22 2.99
CA ILE A 131 -38.25 6.84 2.47
C ILE A 131 -37.79 5.94 3.62
N GLU A 132 -38.77 5.42 4.37
CA GLU A 132 -38.55 4.33 5.31
C GLU A 132 -38.63 3.02 4.53
N TYR A 133 -37.49 2.33 4.42
CA TYR A 133 -37.44 0.96 3.91
C TYR A 133 -38.24 0.07 4.87
N ASP A 134 -39.37 -0.43 4.38
CA ASP A 134 -40.27 -1.25 5.18
C ASP A 134 -39.83 -2.72 5.25
N TRP A 135 -40.56 -3.50 6.04
CA TRP A 135 -40.25 -4.91 6.21
C TRP A 135 -40.49 -5.72 4.92
N GLU A 136 -41.45 -5.33 4.08
CA GLU A 136 -41.64 -5.97 2.77
C GLU A 136 -40.44 -5.74 1.84
N SER A 137 -39.89 -4.53 1.80
CA SER A 137 -38.68 -4.23 1.01
C SER A 137 -37.49 -5.09 1.44
N PHE A 138 -37.35 -5.34 2.75
CA PHE A 138 -36.33 -6.24 3.29
C PHE A 138 -36.60 -7.73 2.97
N VAL A 139 -37.86 -8.18 3.08
CA VAL A 139 -38.25 -9.56 2.73
C VAL A 139 -38.02 -9.84 1.26
N ARG A 140 -38.48 -8.96 0.35
CA ARG A 140 -38.27 -9.09 -1.11
C ARG A 140 -36.78 -9.13 -1.48
N PHE A 141 -35.94 -8.38 -0.76
CA PHE A 141 -34.47 -8.43 -0.92
C PHE A 141 -33.87 -9.76 -0.43
N ALA A 142 -34.34 -10.29 0.70
CA ALA A 142 -33.90 -11.59 1.21
C ALA A 142 -34.33 -12.75 0.30
N GLU A 143 -35.57 -12.73 -0.20
CA GLU A 143 -36.11 -13.68 -1.18
C GLU A 143 -35.30 -13.66 -2.50
N ALA A 144 -34.95 -12.47 -2.99
CA ALA A 144 -34.10 -12.34 -4.17
C ALA A 144 -32.69 -12.95 -3.96
N ILE A 145 -32.09 -12.76 -2.79
CA ILE A 145 -30.81 -13.39 -2.44
C ILE A 145 -30.94 -14.92 -2.34
N GLN A 146 -32.02 -15.43 -1.74
CA GLN A 146 -32.26 -16.89 -1.67
C GLN A 146 -32.46 -17.48 -3.07
N ALA A 147 -33.25 -16.84 -3.93
CA ALA A 147 -33.47 -17.28 -5.31
C ALA A 147 -32.16 -17.31 -6.12
N VAL A 148 -31.27 -16.34 -5.93
CA VAL A 148 -29.92 -16.34 -6.53
C VAL A 148 -29.06 -17.49 -5.96
N GLY A 149 -29.12 -17.76 -4.66
CA GLY A 149 -28.42 -18.88 -4.03
C GLY A 149 -28.88 -20.25 -4.55
N GLU A 150 -30.20 -20.44 -4.70
CA GLU A 150 -30.78 -21.64 -5.30
C GLU A 150 -30.45 -21.78 -6.80
N HIS A 151 -30.41 -20.67 -7.55
CA HIS A 151 -29.98 -20.68 -8.95
C HIS A 151 -28.50 -21.09 -9.08
N VAL A 152 -27.61 -20.48 -8.29
CA VAL A 152 -26.16 -20.79 -8.31
C VAL A 152 -25.89 -22.24 -7.89
N THR A 153 -26.59 -22.76 -6.87
CA THR A 153 -26.41 -24.15 -6.44
C THR A 153 -26.97 -25.16 -7.46
N ARG A 154 -28.06 -24.85 -8.17
CA ARG A 154 -28.55 -25.71 -9.26
C ARG A 154 -27.61 -25.71 -10.46
N VAL A 155 -27.10 -24.54 -10.89
CA VAL A 155 -26.10 -24.43 -11.98
C VAL A 155 -24.78 -25.12 -11.63
N ALA A 156 -24.41 -25.20 -10.35
CA ALA A 156 -23.24 -25.94 -9.89
C ALA A 156 -23.42 -27.48 -9.89
N VAL A 157 -24.66 -27.98 -9.95
CA VAL A 157 -24.99 -29.41 -10.01
C VAL A 157 -25.32 -29.85 -11.44
N ASP A 158 -25.99 -29.00 -12.22
CA ASP A 158 -26.23 -29.15 -13.66
C ASP A 158 -25.79 -27.88 -14.42
N PRO A 159 -24.60 -27.87 -15.05
CA PRO A 159 -24.12 -26.75 -15.85
C PRO A 159 -24.94 -26.46 -17.12
N THR A 160 -25.91 -27.31 -17.48
CA THR A 160 -26.82 -27.11 -18.62
C THR A 160 -28.16 -26.47 -18.22
N TYR A 161 -28.38 -26.23 -16.92
CA TYR A 161 -29.59 -25.60 -16.40
C TYR A 161 -29.74 -24.12 -16.86
N GLY A 162 -30.52 -23.92 -17.93
CA GLY A 162 -31.07 -22.62 -18.30
C GLY A 162 -32.52 -22.47 -17.80
N PRO A 163 -32.88 -21.45 -17.00
CA PRO A 163 -34.26 -21.24 -16.58
C PRO A 163 -35.14 -20.82 -17.77
N ALA A 164 -36.34 -21.40 -17.86
CA ALA A 164 -37.35 -20.99 -18.81
C ALA A 164 -38.15 -19.77 -18.28
N GLU A 165 -38.65 -18.96 -19.23
CA GLU A 165 -39.30 -17.65 -19.02
C GLU A 165 -38.41 -16.51 -18.49
N GLN A 166 -38.84 -15.27 -18.76
CA GLN A 166 -38.20 -14.07 -18.23
C GLN A 166 -38.44 -13.93 -16.73
N PRO A 167 -37.49 -13.34 -15.97
CA PRO A 167 -37.68 -13.08 -14.55
C PRO A 167 -38.86 -12.12 -14.30
N LYS A 168 -39.89 -12.62 -13.60
CA LYS A 168 -41.07 -11.85 -13.16
C LYS A 168 -40.74 -10.99 -11.94
N TYR A 169 -39.88 -9.99 -12.13
CA TYR A 169 -39.59 -8.94 -11.14
C TYR A 169 -40.09 -7.59 -11.67
N GLN A 170 -40.77 -6.80 -10.85
CA GLN A 170 -40.98 -5.38 -11.17
C GLN A 170 -39.69 -4.59 -10.90
N PRO A 171 -39.36 -3.57 -11.71
CA PRO A 171 -38.17 -2.75 -11.49
C PRO A 171 -38.26 -1.99 -10.16
N ILE A 172 -37.10 -1.75 -9.53
CA ILE A 172 -36.97 -1.10 -8.22
C ILE A 172 -37.36 0.39 -8.26
N PHE A 173 -37.27 1.01 -9.44
CA PHE A 173 -37.65 2.40 -9.69
C PHE A 173 -38.80 2.44 -10.69
N ASP A 174 -39.75 3.35 -10.50
CA ASP A 174 -40.87 3.52 -11.43
C ASP A 174 -40.49 4.35 -12.68
N ALA A 175 -41.40 4.40 -13.65
CA ALA A 175 -41.17 5.10 -14.91
C ALA A 175 -41.02 6.63 -14.76
N SER A 176 -41.54 7.22 -13.68
CA SER A 176 -41.39 8.65 -13.36
C SER A 176 -40.04 8.94 -12.70
N GLU A 177 -39.57 8.08 -11.81
CA GLU A 177 -38.23 8.17 -11.22
C GLU A 177 -37.13 8.04 -12.28
N LEU A 178 -37.30 7.08 -13.21
CA LEU A 178 -36.40 6.91 -14.36
C LEU A 178 -36.41 8.12 -15.31
N ALA A 179 -37.56 8.78 -15.50
CA ALA A 179 -37.65 10.01 -16.30
C ALA A 179 -36.87 11.17 -15.66
N VAL A 180 -37.00 11.36 -14.34
CA VAL A 180 -36.25 12.40 -13.60
C VAL A 180 -34.72 12.17 -13.67
N ILE A 181 -34.27 10.92 -13.60
CA ILE A 181 -32.85 10.57 -13.73
C ILE A 181 -32.32 10.93 -15.13
N GLU A 182 -33.07 10.64 -16.20
CA GLU A 182 -32.64 10.93 -17.57
C GLU A 182 -32.75 12.44 -17.89
N GLU A 183 -33.71 13.17 -17.32
CA GLU A 183 -33.81 14.63 -17.45
C GLU A 183 -32.59 15.33 -16.80
N GLN A 184 -32.16 14.90 -15.61
CA GLN A 184 -30.94 15.39 -14.96
C GLN A 184 -29.67 15.07 -15.78
N ARG A 185 -29.66 13.92 -16.48
CA ARG A 185 -28.58 13.52 -17.39
C ARG A 185 -28.51 14.43 -18.63
N VAL A 186 -29.66 14.75 -19.23
CA VAL A 186 -29.74 15.67 -20.38
C VAL A 186 -29.34 17.09 -19.97
N ALA A 187 -29.83 17.60 -18.84
CA ALA A 187 -29.45 18.91 -18.31
C ALA A 187 -27.93 19.03 -18.07
N SER A 188 -27.30 17.95 -17.60
CA SER A 188 -25.84 17.87 -17.42
C SER A 188 -25.04 17.86 -18.72
N SER A 189 -25.68 17.62 -19.87
CA SER A 189 -25.01 17.54 -21.19
C SER A 189 -25.07 18.83 -22.00
N ALA A 190 -26.03 19.72 -21.72
CA ALA A 190 -26.28 20.94 -22.52
C ALA A 190 -25.25 22.07 -22.33
N GLY A 191 -24.30 21.94 -21.40
CA GLY A 191 -23.41 23.02 -20.95
C GLY A 191 -22.30 23.49 -21.90
N ASN A 192 -22.21 22.99 -23.13
CA ASN A 192 -21.20 23.43 -24.12
C ASN A 192 -21.72 23.23 -25.55
N GLY A 193 -22.26 24.29 -26.17
CA GLY A 193 -22.80 24.22 -27.54
C GLY A 193 -22.86 25.58 -28.24
N ALA A 194 -21.77 25.96 -28.91
CA ALA A 194 -21.75 27.00 -29.95
C ALA A 194 -21.15 26.40 -31.23
N GLY A 195 -21.83 26.59 -32.37
CA GLY A 195 -21.65 25.73 -33.55
C GLY A 195 -20.33 25.91 -34.31
N GLY A 196 -19.64 24.79 -34.58
CA GLY A 196 -18.53 24.70 -35.52
C GLY A 196 -18.83 23.68 -36.62
N ARG A 197 -18.80 24.12 -37.89
CA ARG A 197 -19.13 23.29 -39.07
C ARG A 197 -18.08 22.20 -39.28
N GLN A 198 -18.48 20.94 -39.43
CA GLN A 198 -17.55 19.83 -39.64
C GLN A 198 -16.89 19.91 -41.03
N THR A 199 -15.57 19.76 -41.05
CA THR A 199 -14.73 19.70 -42.27
C THR A 199 -13.88 18.43 -42.17
N PRO A 200 -13.76 17.59 -43.22
CA PRO A 200 -13.11 16.28 -43.09
C PRO A 200 -11.61 16.40 -42.77
N VAL A 201 -11.16 15.63 -41.77
CA VAL A 201 -9.77 15.67 -41.28
C VAL A 201 -8.83 15.00 -42.30
N ARG A 202 -8.10 15.83 -43.05
CA ARG A 202 -7.00 15.37 -43.91
C ARG A 202 -5.81 14.95 -43.03
N VAL A 203 -5.37 13.70 -43.16
CA VAL A 203 -4.21 13.19 -42.41
C VAL A 203 -2.92 13.83 -42.93
N THR A 204 -2.24 14.60 -42.08
CA THR A 204 -0.88 15.11 -42.33
C THR A 204 0.00 14.93 -41.09
N ALA A 205 1.31 14.83 -41.34
CA ALA A 205 2.32 14.30 -40.43
C ALA A 205 2.50 15.01 -39.06
N ALA A 206 3.25 14.32 -38.17
CA ALA A 206 3.82 14.81 -36.91
C ALA A 206 2.82 15.22 -35.81
N SER A 207 2.30 14.22 -35.08
CA SER A 207 1.53 14.41 -33.84
C SER A 207 2.34 15.16 -32.76
N SER A 208 1.97 16.42 -32.52
CA SER A 208 2.43 17.22 -31.39
C SER A 208 1.65 16.82 -30.13
N ASN A 209 2.31 16.11 -29.20
CA ASN A 209 1.67 15.70 -27.94
C ASN A 209 1.24 16.95 -27.11
N PRO A 210 -0.07 17.18 -26.87
CA PRO A 210 -0.54 18.34 -26.12
C PRO A 210 -0.17 18.29 -24.62
N TYR A 211 0.26 17.13 -24.11
CA TYR A 211 0.70 16.94 -22.72
C TYR A 211 2.22 17.09 -22.51
N ALA A 212 2.97 17.47 -23.55
CA ALA A 212 4.40 17.77 -23.40
C ALA A 212 4.61 19.15 -22.76
N SER A 213 5.43 19.23 -21.70
CA SER A 213 5.85 20.52 -21.15
C SER A 213 6.59 21.34 -22.21
N LYS A 214 6.07 22.53 -22.54
CA LYS A 214 6.74 23.48 -23.47
C LYS A 214 8.05 24.05 -22.90
N LYS A 215 8.33 23.88 -21.61
CA LYS A 215 9.58 24.31 -20.96
C LYS A 215 10.44 23.08 -20.63
N PRO A 216 11.72 23.03 -21.05
CA PRO A 216 12.63 21.95 -20.65
C PRO A 216 12.74 21.85 -19.13
N ILE A 217 12.71 20.63 -18.61
CA ILE A 217 12.78 20.37 -17.16
C ILE A 217 14.21 20.52 -16.62
N GLY A 218 15.21 20.46 -17.50
CA GLY A 218 16.59 20.91 -17.27
C GLY A 218 17.36 20.91 -18.59
N SER A 219 18.61 20.44 -18.55
CA SER A 219 19.37 20.08 -19.76
C SER A 219 18.58 19.09 -20.64
N LEU A 220 18.84 19.12 -21.96
CA LEU A 220 18.20 18.20 -22.91
C LEU A 220 18.90 16.83 -22.92
N PRO A 221 18.16 15.71 -23.07
CA PRO A 221 18.76 14.39 -23.16
C PRO A 221 19.66 14.28 -24.40
N PRO A 222 20.84 13.64 -24.30
CA PRO A 222 21.72 13.48 -25.44
C PRO A 222 21.08 12.62 -26.54
N LYS A 223 21.36 12.94 -27.81
CA LYS A 223 20.85 12.20 -28.98
C LYS A 223 21.50 10.81 -29.06
N SER A 224 20.95 9.85 -28.33
CA SER A 224 21.46 8.48 -28.21
C SER A 224 20.40 7.46 -28.63
N SER A 225 20.78 6.51 -29.49
CA SER A 225 19.89 5.42 -29.90
C SER A 225 19.50 4.51 -28.72
N ARG A 226 20.35 4.41 -27.68
CA ARG A 226 20.04 3.71 -26.42
C ARG A 226 18.88 4.39 -25.69
N LEU A 227 18.98 5.71 -25.45
CA LEU A 227 17.90 6.49 -24.82
C LEU A 227 16.61 6.47 -25.66
N GLN A 228 16.70 6.49 -26.99
CA GLN A 228 15.51 6.40 -27.85
C GLN A 228 14.82 5.04 -27.75
N ARG A 229 15.58 3.92 -27.71
CA ARG A 229 15.02 2.58 -27.45
C ARG A 229 14.41 2.48 -26.05
N LEU A 230 15.09 3.00 -25.02
CA LEU A 230 14.57 3.03 -23.65
C LEU A 230 13.26 3.82 -23.54
N ARG A 231 13.15 4.99 -24.19
CA ARG A 231 11.91 5.78 -24.25
C ARG A 231 10.73 4.97 -24.76
N VAL A 232 10.93 4.25 -25.87
CA VAL A 232 9.89 3.39 -26.46
C VAL A 232 9.56 2.22 -25.53
N ARG A 233 10.57 1.57 -24.93
CA ARG A 233 10.35 0.47 -23.98
C ARG A 233 9.55 0.93 -22.76
N ILE A 234 9.90 2.05 -22.13
CA ILE A 234 9.18 2.61 -20.98
C ILE A 234 7.72 2.91 -21.33
N ALA A 235 7.47 3.58 -22.46
CA ALA A 235 6.11 3.89 -22.90
C ALA A 235 5.28 2.61 -23.15
N GLN A 236 5.88 1.58 -23.75
CA GLN A 236 5.25 0.26 -23.95
C GLN A 236 4.95 -0.45 -22.62
N THR A 237 5.88 -0.42 -21.67
CA THR A 237 5.72 -1.03 -20.33
C THR A 237 4.59 -0.33 -19.57
N LEU A 238 4.65 0.99 -19.41
CA LEU A 238 3.62 1.77 -18.70
C LEU A 238 2.24 1.57 -19.33
N ALA A 239 2.11 1.69 -20.65
CA ALA A 239 0.83 1.48 -21.35
C ALA A 239 0.30 0.04 -21.21
N THR A 240 1.15 -0.95 -20.96
CA THR A 240 0.73 -2.35 -20.76
C THR A 240 0.12 -2.56 -19.38
N TYR A 241 0.71 -2.00 -18.33
CA TYR A 241 0.14 -2.07 -16.98
C TYR A 241 -1.06 -1.12 -16.80
N GLN A 242 -1.09 0.04 -17.46
CA GLN A 242 -2.29 0.91 -17.49
C GLN A 242 -3.54 0.21 -18.08
N ARG A 243 -3.36 -0.79 -18.96
CA ARG A 243 -4.45 -1.63 -19.50
C ARG A 243 -4.88 -2.77 -18.58
N ARG A 244 -4.24 -2.94 -17.41
CA ARG A 244 -4.56 -3.96 -16.39
C ARG A 244 -5.12 -3.29 -15.11
N PRO A 245 -6.30 -2.64 -15.15
CA PRO A 245 -6.87 -1.97 -13.98
C PRO A 245 -7.17 -2.98 -12.86
N MET A 246 -6.76 -2.63 -11.64
CA MET A 246 -7.09 -3.38 -10.41
C MET A 246 -8.60 -3.33 -10.15
N ASN A 247 -9.10 -4.20 -9.26
CA ASN A 247 -10.52 -4.31 -8.94
C ASN A 247 -10.77 -4.33 -7.43
N THR A 248 -11.92 -3.82 -6.98
CA THR A 248 -12.19 -3.58 -5.56
C THR A 248 -12.71 -4.80 -4.78
N SER A 249 -12.97 -5.95 -5.41
CA SER A 249 -13.24 -7.19 -4.68
C SER A 249 -11.97 -7.96 -4.31
N HIS A 250 -10.94 -7.96 -5.16
CA HIS A 250 -9.69 -8.70 -4.91
C HIS A 250 -8.67 -7.87 -4.13
N HIS A 251 -8.56 -6.57 -4.42
CA HIS A 251 -7.50 -5.70 -3.91
C HIS A 251 -8.02 -4.82 -2.76
N SER A 252 -7.21 -4.69 -1.72
CA SER A 252 -7.40 -3.87 -0.52
C SER A 252 -7.03 -2.38 -0.78
N PRO A 253 -7.40 -1.45 0.13
CA PRO A 253 -7.01 -0.05 0.01
C PRO A 253 -5.51 0.19 -0.16
N TRP A 254 -4.64 -0.61 0.49
CA TRP A 254 -3.18 -0.56 0.33
C TRP A 254 -2.74 -0.91 -1.08
N GLU A 255 -3.27 -1.99 -1.63
CA GLU A 255 -2.95 -2.48 -2.97
C GLU A 255 -3.41 -1.43 -4.01
N ILE A 256 -4.63 -0.88 -3.86
CA ILE A 256 -5.15 0.18 -4.74
C ILE A 256 -4.31 1.47 -4.71
N MET A 257 -3.83 1.94 -3.55
CA MET A 257 -3.01 3.16 -3.50
C MET A 257 -1.62 2.99 -4.13
N HIS A 258 -1.01 1.81 -4.01
CA HIS A 258 0.23 1.50 -4.74
C HIS A 258 -0.03 1.28 -6.25
N GLY A 259 -1.21 0.80 -6.62
CA GLY A 259 -1.66 0.79 -8.01
C GLY A 259 -1.72 2.18 -8.64
N PHE A 260 -2.23 3.18 -7.92
CA PHE A 260 -2.34 4.54 -8.45
C PHE A 260 -1.08 5.42 -8.29
N VAL A 261 -0.11 5.09 -7.44
CA VAL A 261 1.17 5.84 -7.39
C VAL A 261 1.94 5.75 -8.72
N GLY A 262 1.89 4.60 -9.41
CA GLY A 262 2.57 4.38 -10.68
C GLY A 262 2.06 5.24 -11.85
N PHE A 263 0.78 5.62 -11.82
CA PHE A 263 0.10 6.32 -12.92
C PHE A 263 -0.62 7.63 -12.55
N GLY A 264 -0.68 7.99 -11.26
CA GLY A 264 -1.24 9.24 -10.76
C GLY A 264 -2.76 9.39 -10.89
N ILE A 265 -3.21 10.63 -11.05
CA ILE A 265 -4.63 11.05 -11.12
C ILE A 265 -5.48 10.26 -12.14
N PRO A 266 -5.04 9.94 -13.38
CA PRO A 266 -5.89 9.26 -14.36
C PRO A 266 -6.12 7.77 -14.10
N THR A 267 -5.56 7.19 -13.03
CA THR A 267 -5.69 5.76 -12.73
C THR A 267 -7.16 5.34 -12.59
N LYS A 268 -7.54 4.24 -13.26
CA LYS A 268 -8.87 3.64 -13.15
C LYS A 268 -8.82 2.26 -12.50
N ILE A 269 -9.86 1.93 -11.76
CA ILE A 269 -10.06 0.64 -11.10
C ILE A 269 -11.49 0.14 -11.36
N ARG A 270 -11.72 -1.17 -11.24
CA ARG A 270 -13.03 -1.79 -11.43
C ARG A 270 -13.79 -1.93 -10.12
N VAL A 271 -15.00 -1.41 -10.03
CA VAL A 271 -15.87 -1.59 -8.86
C VAL A 271 -16.38 -3.03 -8.79
N GLY A 272 -16.18 -3.69 -7.66
CA GLY A 272 -16.40 -5.13 -7.54
C GLY A 272 -15.31 -5.91 -8.28
N GLY A 273 -15.71 -6.87 -9.12
CA GLY A 273 -14.79 -7.83 -9.73
C GLY A 273 -14.10 -7.40 -11.03
N PRO A 274 -13.34 -8.31 -11.67
CA PRO A 274 -12.62 -8.06 -12.92
C PRO A 274 -13.46 -7.62 -14.14
N ARG A 275 -14.80 -7.75 -14.07
CA ARG A 275 -15.75 -7.27 -15.10
C ARG A 275 -16.47 -5.97 -14.71
N GLY A 276 -16.17 -5.39 -13.54
CA GLY A 276 -16.84 -4.20 -13.00
C GLY A 276 -16.56 -2.89 -13.76
N GLU A 277 -17.36 -1.88 -13.47
CA GLU A 277 -17.28 -0.53 -14.06
C GLU A 277 -15.96 0.18 -13.69
N LEU A 278 -15.39 0.94 -14.65
CA LEU A 278 -14.12 1.64 -14.51
C LEU A 278 -14.26 3.05 -13.91
N VAL A 279 -14.17 3.15 -12.59
CA VAL A 279 -14.14 4.42 -11.83
C VAL A 279 -12.72 4.96 -11.69
N ASN A 280 -12.59 6.24 -11.32
CA ASN A 280 -11.30 6.82 -10.94
C ASN A 280 -10.83 6.27 -9.59
N ALA A 281 -9.57 5.83 -9.50
CA ALA A 281 -9.03 5.18 -8.30
C ALA A 281 -8.99 6.12 -7.09
N ILE A 282 -8.43 7.32 -7.27
CA ILE A 282 -8.29 8.32 -6.21
C ILE A 282 -9.69 8.83 -5.80
N GLY A 283 -10.57 9.10 -6.78
CA GLY A 283 -11.94 9.52 -6.53
C GLY A 283 -12.75 8.50 -5.72
N TRP A 284 -12.62 7.20 -6.04
CA TRP A 284 -13.25 6.12 -5.29
C TRP A 284 -12.75 6.09 -3.84
N THR A 285 -11.43 6.05 -3.64
CA THR A 285 -10.83 5.98 -2.30
C THR A 285 -11.11 7.24 -1.45
N ASN A 286 -11.11 8.43 -2.07
CA ASN A 286 -11.49 9.69 -1.43
C ASN A 286 -12.97 9.79 -1.06
N SER A 287 -13.84 9.00 -1.70
CA SER A 287 -15.29 8.97 -1.45
C SER A 287 -15.71 7.86 -0.46
N GLY A 288 -14.78 7.37 0.36
CA GLY A 288 -15.03 6.25 1.27
C GLY A 288 -15.32 4.92 0.54
N GLY A 289 -14.94 4.81 -0.74
CA GLY A 289 -15.18 3.63 -1.56
C GLY A 289 -14.51 2.39 -0.99
N ARG A 290 -15.24 1.26 -0.95
CA ARG A 290 -14.74 0.01 -0.39
C ARG A 290 -13.83 -0.74 -1.35
N CYS A 291 -12.77 -1.33 -0.79
CA CYS A 291 -11.81 -2.22 -1.45
C CYS A 291 -11.57 -3.42 -0.52
N ARG A 292 -11.77 -4.65 -1.00
CA ARG A 292 -11.80 -5.91 -0.22
C ARG A 292 -12.57 -5.80 1.12
N GLY A 293 -13.71 -5.10 1.08
CA GLY A 293 -14.57 -4.80 2.23
C GLY A 293 -14.14 -3.61 3.10
N GLN A 294 -12.86 -3.24 3.09
CA GLN A 294 -12.26 -2.15 3.86
C GLN A 294 -12.43 -0.78 3.17
N VAL A 295 -12.19 0.33 3.89
CA VAL A 295 -12.09 1.70 3.35
C VAL A 295 -10.76 2.31 3.76
N MET A 296 -10.16 3.20 2.96
CA MET A 296 -8.93 3.90 3.36
C MET A 296 -9.21 5.02 4.37
N LEU A 297 -10.24 5.82 4.09
CA LEU A 297 -10.58 7.00 4.88
C LEU A 297 -11.84 6.74 5.71
N THR A 298 -11.83 7.25 6.94
CA THR A 298 -12.98 7.30 7.83
C THR A 298 -13.15 8.70 8.41
N LEU A 299 -14.15 8.88 9.29
CA LEU A 299 -14.22 10.03 10.18
C LEU A 299 -13.76 9.67 11.60
N ARG A 300 -12.75 10.37 12.10
CA ARG A 300 -12.29 10.34 13.50
C ARG A 300 -12.56 11.72 14.10
N ASP A 301 -13.32 11.78 15.19
CA ASP A 301 -13.75 13.04 15.84
C ASP A 301 -14.37 14.07 14.87
N GLY A 302 -15.05 13.57 13.84
CA GLY A 302 -15.69 14.36 12.78
C GLY A 302 -14.77 14.85 11.66
N ARG A 303 -13.47 14.50 11.67
CA ARG A 303 -12.47 14.86 10.64
C ARG A 303 -12.09 13.67 9.77
N PRO A 304 -11.67 13.87 8.50
CA PRO A 304 -11.07 12.83 7.68
C PRO A 304 -9.83 12.24 8.35
N HIS A 305 -9.75 10.92 8.43
CA HIS A 305 -8.60 10.20 8.97
C HIS A 305 -8.29 8.97 8.13
N ALA A 306 -7.01 8.76 7.81
CA ALA A 306 -6.55 7.59 7.04
C ALA A 306 -6.27 6.40 7.97
N LEU A 307 -7.04 5.33 7.77
CA LEU A 307 -6.97 4.13 8.60
C LEU A 307 -5.66 3.37 8.40
N TYR A 308 -5.10 2.87 9.50
CA TYR A 308 -3.83 2.15 9.57
C TYR A 308 -4.04 0.65 9.84
N GLY A 309 -3.24 -0.21 9.23
CA GLY A 309 -3.25 -1.66 9.48
C GLY A 309 -3.21 -2.55 8.23
N VAL A 310 -3.54 -3.84 8.39
CA VAL A 310 -3.46 -4.84 7.31
C VAL A 310 -4.46 -4.55 6.20
N GLY A 311 -3.97 -4.32 4.98
CA GLY A 311 -4.76 -3.90 3.81
C GLY A 311 -5.07 -2.39 3.78
N LEU A 312 -4.69 -1.66 4.83
CA LEU A 312 -4.89 -0.22 5.01
C LEU A 312 -3.53 0.51 4.91
N GLN A 313 -3.40 1.77 5.34
CA GLN A 313 -2.08 2.40 5.30
C GLN A 313 -1.11 1.69 6.28
N GLY A 314 0.11 1.38 5.80
CA GLY A 314 1.11 0.61 6.56
C GLY A 314 2.06 1.49 7.38
N HIS A 315 2.04 2.79 7.15
CA HIS A 315 2.84 3.81 7.84
C HIS A 315 1.99 5.06 8.06
N SER A 316 2.28 5.84 9.11
CA SER A 316 1.58 7.11 9.38
C SER A 316 1.70 8.07 8.19
N ALA A 317 0.62 8.76 7.82
CA ALA A 317 0.55 9.67 6.66
C ALA A 317 0.93 9.08 5.28
N GLN A 318 1.05 7.76 5.11
CA GLN A 318 1.37 7.12 3.82
C GLN A 318 0.34 7.44 2.74
N TYR A 319 -0.96 7.50 3.06
CA TYR A 319 -1.98 7.85 2.09
C TYR A 319 -1.81 9.30 1.59
N LEU A 320 -1.58 10.25 2.50
CA LEU A 320 -1.33 11.65 2.14
C LEU A 320 -0.04 11.81 1.30
N ALA A 321 1.00 11.04 1.61
CA ALA A 321 2.24 11.02 0.84
C ALA A 321 2.07 10.46 -0.58
N ILE A 322 1.18 9.49 -0.78
CA ILE A 322 0.86 8.97 -2.12
C ILE A 322 -0.03 9.96 -2.89
N LEU A 323 -1.00 10.63 -2.24
CA LEU A 323 -1.75 11.74 -2.85
C LEU A 323 -0.82 12.88 -3.32
N ALA A 324 0.16 13.25 -2.49
CA ALA A 324 1.18 14.26 -2.81
C ALA A 324 2.05 13.84 -4.00
N GLN A 325 2.52 12.59 -4.06
CA GLN A 325 3.25 12.06 -5.21
C GLN A 325 2.38 12.03 -6.47
N CYS A 326 1.09 11.72 -6.34
CA CYS A 326 0.10 11.83 -7.43
C CYS A 326 -0.23 13.28 -7.83
N ARG A 327 0.26 14.29 -7.10
CA ARG A 327 0.00 15.73 -7.30
C ARG A 327 -1.49 16.10 -7.13
N VAL A 328 -2.21 15.35 -6.30
CA VAL A 328 -3.61 15.64 -5.95
C VAL A 328 -3.66 16.96 -5.19
N SER A 329 -4.60 17.85 -5.55
CA SER A 329 -4.68 19.17 -4.93
C SER A 329 -5.16 19.09 -3.48
N ALA A 330 -4.67 19.97 -2.61
CA ALA A 330 -5.28 20.17 -1.28
C ALA A 330 -6.79 20.52 -1.37
N LYS A 331 -7.23 21.12 -2.50
CA LYS A 331 -8.64 21.43 -2.77
C LYS A 331 -9.44 20.26 -3.37
N SER A 332 -8.82 19.11 -3.64
CA SER A 332 -9.54 17.94 -4.17
C SER A 332 -10.51 17.41 -3.12
N PRO A 333 -11.75 17.04 -3.51
CA PRO A 333 -12.79 16.66 -2.57
C PRO A 333 -12.54 15.29 -1.93
N LEU A 334 -13.01 15.15 -0.70
CA LEU A 334 -13.26 13.89 0.01
C LEU A 334 -14.75 13.84 0.35
N LEU A 335 -15.40 12.70 0.18
CA LEU A 335 -16.82 12.49 0.54
C LEU A 335 -16.89 11.37 1.57
N LEU A 336 -17.07 11.72 2.84
CA LEU A 336 -16.94 10.78 3.96
C LEU A 336 -18.14 10.92 4.91
N GLY A 337 -18.84 9.81 5.18
CA GLY A 337 -20.00 9.79 6.08
C GLY A 337 -21.12 10.75 5.67
N GLY A 338 -21.34 10.94 4.36
CA GLY A 338 -22.32 11.89 3.81
C GLY A 338 -21.93 13.37 3.93
N LYS A 339 -20.67 13.67 4.27
CA LYS A 339 -20.15 15.05 4.41
C LYS A 339 -19.04 15.32 3.43
N ASN A 340 -19.01 16.54 2.91
CA ASN A 340 -17.95 17.05 2.05
C ASN A 340 -16.78 17.56 2.89
N PHE A 341 -15.57 17.11 2.54
CA PHE A 341 -14.30 17.63 3.02
C PHE A 341 -13.35 17.77 1.82
N THR A 342 -12.09 18.10 2.09
CA THR A 342 -11.02 18.22 1.10
C THR A 342 -9.74 17.55 1.58
N VAL A 343 -8.76 17.39 0.69
CA VAL A 343 -7.42 16.91 1.10
C VAL A 343 -6.76 17.87 2.11
N ALA A 344 -7.13 19.16 2.16
CA ALA A 344 -6.72 20.08 3.22
C ALA A 344 -7.16 19.63 4.62
N ASP A 345 -8.35 19.05 4.78
CA ASP A 345 -8.82 18.53 6.06
C ASP A 345 -8.02 17.30 6.52
N LEU A 346 -7.55 16.48 5.57
CA LEU A 346 -6.62 15.36 5.85
C LEU A 346 -5.21 15.88 6.19
N ILE A 347 -4.75 16.95 5.55
CA ILE A 347 -3.47 17.61 5.89
C ILE A 347 -3.50 18.13 7.34
N GLU A 348 -4.63 18.66 7.80
CA GLU A 348 -4.80 19.07 9.21
C GLU A 348 -4.86 17.89 10.19
N ASP A 349 -5.38 16.72 9.81
CA ASP A 349 -5.30 15.51 10.64
C ASP A 349 -3.85 14.99 10.75
N GLU A 350 -3.12 14.89 9.64
CA GLU A 350 -1.74 14.40 9.67
C GLU A 350 -0.77 15.37 10.37
N LYS A 351 -1.02 16.69 10.31
CA LYS A 351 -0.33 17.70 11.15
C LYS A 351 -0.56 17.46 12.64
N LEU A 352 -1.77 17.06 13.04
CA LEU A 352 -2.09 16.72 14.43
C LEU A 352 -1.48 15.38 14.86
N ASN A 353 -1.23 14.46 13.93
CA ASN A 353 -0.64 13.13 14.15
C ASN A 353 0.90 13.10 14.24
N CYS A 354 1.62 14.21 13.99
CA CYS A 354 3.09 14.24 14.14
C CYS A 354 3.52 13.90 15.59
N ARG A 355 4.51 13.00 15.77
CA ARG A 355 4.98 12.51 17.07
C ARG A 355 6.50 12.33 17.12
N SER A 356 7.10 12.80 18.21
CA SER A 356 8.52 12.66 18.52
C SER A 356 9.01 11.21 18.38
N GLY A 357 10.10 11.00 17.65
CA GLY A 357 10.79 9.71 17.57
C GLY A 357 10.05 8.60 16.80
N THR A 358 8.91 8.89 16.17
CA THR A 358 8.22 7.94 15.28
C THR A 358 8.79 7.99 13.85
N GLU A 359 8.28 7.14 12.96
CA GLU A 359 8.61 7.23 11.52
C GLU A 359 7.83 8.39 10.89
N LEU A 360 8.56 9.44 10.51
CA LEU A 360 8.00 10.68 9.95
C LEU A 360 8.15 10.78 8.42
N THR A 361 8.77 9.77 7.79
CA THR A 361 9.04 9.63 6.35
C THR A 361 7.91 10.14 5.45
N PHE A 362 6.71 9.60 5.63
CA PHE A 362 5.57 9.91 4.77
C PHE A 362 4.89 11.23 5.16
N ALA A 363 4.89 11.59 6.44
CA ALA A 363 4.45 12.90 6.90
C ALA A 363 5.32 14.02 6.28
N LEU A 364 6.63 13.81 6.18
CA LEU A 364 7.55 14.73 5.51
C LEU A 364 7.26 14.84 4.00
N ILE A 365 7.01 13.73 3.29
CA ILE A 365 6.62 13.75 1.86
C ILE A 365 5.32 14.54 1.65
N GLY A 366 4.27 14.23 2.43
CA GLY A 366 2.97 14.88 2.33
C GLY A 366 3.03 16.36 2.72
N LEU A 367 3.52 16.67 3.91
CA LEU A 367 3.49 18.04 4.43
C LEU A 367 4.45 18.97 3.68
N ALA A 368 5.62 18.53 3.22
CA ALA A 368 6.48 19.35 2.37
C ALA A 368 5.91 19.61 0.96
N HIS A 369 4.99 18.77 0.47
CA HIS A 369 4.25 19.02 -0.77
C HIS A 369 3.22 20.15 -0.61
N TYR A 370 2.45 20.12 0.48
CA TYR A 370 1.28 20.97 0.66
C TYR A 370 1.53 22.27 1.44
N LEU A 371 2.48 22.28 2.39
CA LEU A 371 2.77 23.43 3.23
C LEU A 371 3.90 24.30 2.63
N PRO A 372 3.95 25.61 2.94
CA PRO A 372 5.10 26.45 2.66
C PRO A 372 6.29 26.08 3.57
N THR A 373 7.51 26.42 3.17
CA THR A 373 8.76 25.88 3.77
C THR A 373 9.12 26.47 5.14
N ASP A 374 8.36 27.46 5.59
CA ASP A 374 8.38 28.16 6.87
C ASP A 374 7.17 27.78 7.76
N ALA A 375 6.33 26.83 7.32
CA ALA A 375 5.14 26.42 8.07
C ALA A 375 5.48 25.87 9.46
N VAL A 376 4.78 26.39 10.45
CA VAL A 376 4.80 25.96 11.86
C VAL A 376 3.38 25.58 12.28
N TRP A 377 3.24 24.50 13.04
CA TRP A 377 1.95 24.06 13.61
C TRP A 377 2.13 23.44 15.00
N ARG A 378 1.02 23.10 15.66
CA ARG A 378 1.00 22.36 16.92
C ARG A 378 0.31 21.01 16.71
N SER A 379 0.90 19.93 17.20
CA SER A 379 0.31 18.58 17.18
C SER A 379 -0.68 18.37 18.32
N SER A 380 -1.46 17.28 18.31
CA SER A 380 -2.54 17.07 19.30
C SER A 380 -2.06 16.73 20.72
N ASP A 381 -0.79 16.37 20.88
CA ASP A 381 -0.08 16.25 22.17
C ASP A 381 0.41 17.60 22.71
N GLY A 382 0.28 18.68 21.92
CA GLY A 382 0.67 20.02 22.28
C GLY A 382 2.08 20.43 21.84
N GLU A 383 2.87 19.55 21.22
CA GLU A 383 4.21 19.91 20.73
C GLU A 383 4.18 20.84 19.51
N MET A 384 5.23 21.66 19.35
CA MET A 384 5.41 22.53 18.17
C MET A 384 6.21 21.81 17.08
N TRP A 385 5.75 21.93 15.84
CA TRP A 385 6.33 21.29 14.66
C TRP A 385 6.58 22.28 13.52
N SER A 386 7.56 21.96 12.69
CA SER A 386 7.85 22.62 11.43
C SER A 386 8.40 21.60 10.42
N LEU A 387 8.47 21.98 9.14
CA LEU A 387 9.12 21.11 8.14
C LEU A 387 10.61 20.91 8.41
N GLU A 388 11.29 21.90 9.00
CA GLU A 388 12.67 21.75 9.49
C GLU A 388 12.77 20.72 10.62
N ARG A 389 11.83 20.72 11.58
CA ARG A 389 11.79 19.70 12.63
C ARG A 389 11.56 18.29 12.08
N LEU A 390 10.62 18.12 11.13
CA LEU A 390 10.42 16.82 10.46
C LEU A 390 11.69 16.33 9.77
N MET A 391 12.38 17.21 9.05
CA MET A 391 13.68 16.91 8.42
C MET A 391 14.74 16.53 9.45
N GLU A 392 14.78 17.17 10.62
CA GLU A 392 15.76 16.84 11.66
C GLU A 392 15.52 15.49 12.32
N GLU A 393 14.27 15.16 12.65
CA GLU A 393 13.96 13.85 13.25
C GLU A 393 14.14 12.71 12.25
N GLU A 394 13.69 12.90 11.01
CA GLU A 394 13.86 11.91 9.93
C GLU A 394 15.35 11.68 9.59
N LEU A 395 16.20 12.70 9.68
CA LEU A 395 17.66 12.59 9.47
C LEU A 395 18.39 11.87 10.62
N ARG A 396 17.78 11.77 11.82
CA ARG A 396 18.32 10.98 12.96
C ARG A 396 18.00 9.49 12.84
N GLN A 397 17.01 9.10 12.03
CA GLN A 397 16.58 7.71 11.89
C GLN A 397 17.52 6.88 11.00
N PRO A 398 17.79 5.60 11.33
CA PRO A 398 18.66 4.75 10.52
C PRO A 398 18.03 4.38 9.17
N ILE A 399 18.90 4.17 8.18
CA ILE A 399 18.53 3.62 6.86
C ILE A 399 18.63 2.09 6.85
N ARG A 400 19.72 1.53 7.40
CA ARG A 400 20.11 0.10 7.32
C ARG A 400 19.29 -0.87 8.19
N THR A 401 18.04 -0.53 8.48
CA THR A 401 17.01 -1.41 9.10
C THR A 401 15.59 -1.06 8.64
N ALA A 402 15.40 0.08 7.96
CA ALA A 402 14.09 0.66 7.70
C ALA A 402 13.27 -0.13 6.66
N PRO A 403 11.93 -0.02 6.70
CA PRO A 403 11.04 -0.53 5.65
C PRO A 403 11.46 -0.08 4.25
N CYS A 404 11.29 -0.96 3.25
CA CYS A 404 11.79 -0.77 1.89
C CYS A 404 13.27 -0.34 1.83
N GLY A 405 14.09 -0.86 2.75
CA GLY A 405 15.52 -0.54 2.85
C GLY A 405 15.81 0.93 3.16
N GLY A 406 14.83 1.72 3.61
CA GLY A 406 14.97 3.16 3.83
C GLY A 406 14.98 4.02 2.56
N THR A 407 14.62 3.49 1.39
CA THR A 407 14.55 4.34 0.17
C THR A 407 13.54 5.47 0.30
N HIS A 408 12.41 5.24 0.97
CA HIS A 408 11.40 6.28 1.22
C HIS A 408 11.94 7.38 2.17
N ARG A 409 12.84 7.06 3.11
CA ARG A 409 13.53 8.04 3.96
C ARG A 409 14.45 8.93 3.12
N LEU A 410 15.26 8.34 2.24
CA LEU A 410 16.09 9.09 1.29
C LEU A 410 15.25 9.90 0.27
N PHE A 411 14.07 9.41 -0.12
CA PHE A 411 13.08 10.14 -0.93
C PHE A 411 12.53 11.34 -0.15
N SER A 412 12.07 11.16 1.09
CA SER A 412 11.47 12.21 1.90
C SER A 412 12.43 13.38 2.18
N LEU A 413 13.68 13.06 2.55
CA LEU A 413 14.76 14.03 2.74
C LEU A 413 15.11 14.76 1.43
N ALA A 414 15.24 14.03 0.32
CA ALA A 414 15.50 14.64 -0.99
C ALA A 414 14.34 15.57 -1.43
N TYR A 415 13.10 15.15 -1.18
CA TYR A 415 11.91 15.92 -1.51
C TYR A 415 11.83 17.21 -0.67
N GLY A 416 12.01 17.12 0.65
CA GLY A 416 12.07 18.28 1.53
C GLY A 416 13.14 19.29 1.11
N CYS A 417 14.34 18.82 0.74
CA CYS A 417 15.39 19.68 0.18
C CYS A 417 14.98 20.35 -1.14
N GLN A 418 14.34 19.65 -2.09
CA GLN A 418 13.84 20.27 -3.32
C GLN A 418 12.77 21.33 -3.05
N ARG A 419 11.90 21.10 -2.06
CA ARG A 419 10.87 22.06 -1.65
C ARG A 419 11.50 23.31 -1.03
N ARG A 420 12.49 23.15 -0.14
CA ARG A 420 13.31 24.27 0.39
C ARG A 420 13.98 25.04 -0.74
N LEU A 421 14.76 24.36 -1.59
CA LEU A 421 15.50 24.98 -2.70
C LEU A 421 14.57 25.76 -3.66
N LYS A 422 13.39 25.23 -3.96
CA LYS A 422 12.39 25.90 -4.82
C LYS A 422 11.76 27.14 -4.17
N ALA A 423 11.68 27.19 -2.84
CA ALA A 423 11.08 28.32 -2.11
C ALA A 423 12.10 29.42 -1.75
N THR A 424 13.32 29.06 -1.39
CA THR A 424 14.34 29.99 -0.85
C THR A 424 15.54 30.22 -1.77
N GLY A 425 15.71 29.40 -2.81
CA GLY A 425 16.89 29.41 -3.68
C GLY A 425 18.16 28.80 -3.08
N GLN A 426 18.15 28.37 -1.82
CA GLN A 426 19.33 27.87 -1.11
C GLN A 426 19.05 26.69 -0.17
N LEU A 427 20.12 25.97 0.22
CA LEU A 427 20.08 24.91 1.23
C LEU A 427 20.97 25.29 2.43
N ASP A 428 20.29 25.38 3.57
CA ASP A 428 20.75 25.85 4.86
C ASP A 428 20.33 24.88 5.98
N GLY A 429 20.79 25.12 7.21
CA GLY A 429 20.35 24.37 8.41
C GLY A 429 20.37 22.85 8.23
N VAL A 430 19.26 22.20 8.58
CA VAL A 430 19.07 20.76 8.35
C VAL A 430 19.07 20.37 6.87
N TYR A 431 18.53 21.21 5.99
CA TYR A 431 18.36 20.89 4.58
C TYR A 431 19.70 20.74 3.86
N ARG A 432 20.73 21.50 4.26
CA ARG A 432 22.10 21.25 3.78
C ARG A 432 22.61 19.87 4.21
N ARG A 433 22.50 19.54 5.50
CA ARG A 433 22.94 18.23 6.05
C ARG A 433 22.23 17.07 5.37
N ALA A 434 20.92 17.17 5.17
CA ALA A 434 20.11 16.17 4.50
C ALA A 434 20.43 16.02 3.01
N ASN A 435 20.72 17.11 2.29
CA ASN A 435 21.20 17.03 0.90
C ASN A 435 22.56 16.34 0.79
N THR A 436 23.50 16.63 1.70
CA THR A 436 24.80 15.92 1.75
C THR A 436 24.58 14.42 2.02
N TYR A 437 23.78 14.08 3.04
CA TYR A 437 23.44 12.69 3.39
C TYR A 437 22.81 11.92 2.21
N VAL A 438 21.82 12.50 1.54
CA VAL A 438 21.20 11.91 0.34
C VAL A 438 22.25 11.69 -0.77
N ARG A 439 23.16 12.64 -1.00
CA ARG A 439 24.19 12.54 -2.04
C ARG A 439 25.31 11.54 -1.69
N GLU A 440 25.63 11.36 -0.41
CA GLU A 440 26.49 10.26 0.07
C GLU A 440 25.86 8.90 -0.25
N TYR A 441 24.56 8.70 0.01
CA TYR A 441 23.85 7.49 -0.39
C TYR A 441 23.76 7.33 -1.91
N GLN A 442 23.54 8.40 -2.69
CA GLN A 442 23.57 8.33 -4.16
C GLN A 442 24.94 7.83 -4.65
N SER A 443 26.03 8.35 -4.06
CA SER A 443 27.40 7.93 -4.35
C SER A 443 27.62 6.46 -4.01
N LEU A 444 27.30 6.03 -2.79
CA LEU A 444 27.38 4.63 -2.35
C LEU A 444 26.62 3.68 -3.29
N THR A 445 25.37 4.03 -3.61
CA THR A 445 24.48 3.24 -4.47
C THR A 445 25.09 3.05 -5.85
N LEU A 446 25.48 4.14 -6.50
CA LEU A 446 25.98 4.12 -7.87
C LEU A 446 27.42 3.60 -7.96
N ARG A 447 28.24 3.68 -6.91
CA ARG A 447 29.62 3.16 -6.90
C ARG A 447 29.71 1.68 -6.53
N ARG A 448 28.89 1.19 -5.59
CA ARG A 448 29.08 -0.12 -4.95
C ARG A 448 27.91 -1.10 -5.05
N LEU A 449 26.68 -0.62 -5.31
CA LEU A 449 25.46 -1.42 -5.15
C LEU A 449 24.70 -1.68 -6.46
N GLN A 450 25.30 -1.40 -7.62
CA GLN A 450 24.72 -1.73 -8.92
C GLN A 450 25.36 -2.98 -9.53
N ASN A 451 24.51 -3.90 -9.96
CA ASN A 451 24.86 -5.18 -10.57
C ASN A 451 25.11 -5.03 -12.08
N ARG A 452 25.74 -6.05 -12.69
CA ARG A 452 26.16 -6.03 -14.11
C ARG A 452 25.01 -5.90 -15.12
N ASP A 453 23.81 -6.32 -14.74
CA ASP A 453 22.58 -6.22 -15.55
C ASP A 453 21.84 -4.88 -15.39
N GLY A 454 22.37 -3.96 -14.56
CA GLY A 454 21.75 -2.68 -14.24
C GLY A 454 20.85 -2.69 -13.00
N SER A 455 20.51 -3.86 -12.44
CA SER A 455 19.76 -3.95 -11.18
C SER A 455 20.55 -3.39 -9.98
N PHE A 456 19.86 -3.02 -8.91
CA PHE A 456 20.49 -2.64 -7.63
C PHE A 456 20.42 -3.79 -6.61
N SER A 457 21.36 -3.78 -5.66
CA SER A 457 21.59 -4.85 -4.68
C SER A 457 20.30 -5.45 -4.12
N THR A 458 20.21 -6.78 -4.13
CA THR A 458 19.09 -7.51 -3.52
C THR A 458 19.08 -7.45 -1.99
N GLU A 459 20.09 -6.85 -1.35
CA GLU A 459 20.12 -6.51 0.08
C GLU A 459 20.20 -5.00 0.36
N TRP A 460 19.65 -4.18 -0.55
CA TRP A 460 19.51 -2.73 -0.39
C TRP A 460 20.87 -2.06 -0.12
N PHE A 461 20.97 -1.24 0.93
CA PHE A 461 22.20 -0.54 1.31
C PHE A 461 23.10 -1.33 2.28
N LYS A 462 22.76 -2.58 2.66
CA LYS A 462 23.56 -3.38 3.60
C LYS A 462 24.92 -3.74 3.00
N TYR A 463 24.89 -4.44 1.87
CA TYR A 463 26.04 -4.91 1.11
C TYR A 463 25.65 -5.17 -0.37
N PRO A 464 26.59 -5.34 -1.30
CA PRO A 464 26.30 -5.75 -2.67
C PRO A 464 25.81 -7.20 -2.71
N ASP A 465 24.65 -7.45 -3.32
CA ASP A 465 24.04 -8.79 -3.51
C ASP A 465 23.32 -8.86 -4.87
N ASN A 466 23.30 -10.04 -5.49
CA ASN A 466 22.69 -10.28 -6.80
C ASN A 466 22.09 -11.69 -6.89
N ARG A 467 20.86 -11.86 -6.39
CA ARG A 467 20.10 -13.11 -6.49
C ARG A 467 19.54 -13.32 -7.90
N ASP A 468 20.25 -14.05 -8.74
CA ASP A 468 19.85 -14.26 -10.14
C ASP A 468 18.60 -15.15 -10.32
N ASP A 469 18.14 -15.83 -9.26
CA ASP A 469 16.89 -16.60 -9.19
C ASP A 469 15.67 -15.79 -8.73
N ASP A 470 15.87 -14.65 -8.04
CA ASP A 470 14.79 -13.87 -7.38
C ASP A 470 14.49 -12.56 -8.14
N ILE A 471 13.82 -12.69 -9.29
CA ILE A 471 13.40 -11.53 -10.11
C ILE A 471 12.41 -10.61 -9.38
N ASP A 472 11.57 -11.15 -8.47
CA ASP A 472 10.69 -10.35 -7.62
C ASP A 472 11.50 -9.41 -6.72
N ARG A 473 12.55 -9.92 -6.07
CA ARG A 473 13.44 -9.12 -5.23
C ARG A 473 14.26 -8.13 -6.04
N LYS A 474 14.79 -8.52 -7.20
CA LYS A 474 15.53 -7.60 -8.09
C LYS A 474 14.64 -6.46 -8.60
N VAL A 475 13.37 -6.72 -8.95
CA VAL A 475 12.40 -5.67 -9.29
C VAL A 475 12.01 -4.84 -8.05
N GLN A 476 11.85 -5.46 -6.87
CA GLN A 476 11.60 -4.74 -5.62
C GLN A 476 12.71 -3.74 -5.30
N THR A 477 13.96 -4.19 -5.14
CA THR A 477 15.07 -3.31 -4.73
C THR A 477 15.37 -2.29 -5.82
N THR A 478 15.46 -2.70 -7.09
CA THR A 478 15.77 -1.78 -8.19
C THR A 478 14.67 -0.76 -8.40
N GLY A 479 13.38 -1.13 -8.31
CA GLY A 479 12.27 -0.20 -8.48
C GLY A 479 12.24 0.91 -7.43
N HIS A 480 12.37 0.56 -6.15
CA HIS A 480 12.38 1.52 -5.05
C HIS A 480 13.65 2.39 -5.02
N ILE A 481 14.83 1.80 -5.29
CA ILE A 481 16.08 2.55 -5.35
C ILE A 481 16.07 3.48 -6.58
N LEU A 482 15.59 3.01 -7.74
CA LEU A 482 15.48 3.83 -8.93
C LEU A 482 14.48 4.96 -8.73
N GLU A 483 13.30 4.72 -8.14
CA GLU A 483 12.30 5.75 -7.82
C GLU A 483 12.93 6.93 -7.06
N TRP A 484 13.63 6.64 -5.96
CA TRP A 484 14.35 7.67 -5.21
C TRP A 484 15.46 8.33 -6.04
N LEU A 485 16.29 7.57 -6.76
CA LEU A 485 17.35 8.14 -7.59
C LEU A 485 16.80 9.08 -8.67
N VAL A 486 15.76 8.68 -9.42
CA VAL A 486 15.17 9.53 -10.46
C VAL A 486 14.36 10.68 -9.90
N ALA A 487 13.86 10.57 -8.67
CA ALA A 487 13.27 11.70 -7.95
C ALA A 487 14.32 12.69 -7.41
N SER A 488 15.57 12.27 -7.13
CA SER A 488 16.54 13.06 -6.35
C SER A 488 17.83 13.49 -7.07
N LEU A 489 18.23 12.82 -8.15
CA LEU A 489 19.48 13.11 -8.88
C LEU A 489 19.39 14.40 -9.72
N ASP A 490 20.50 15.13 -9.86
CA ASP A 490 20.62 16.24 -10.80
C ASP A 490 20.27 15.81 -12.24
N GLN A 491 19.82 16.73 -13.08
CA GLN A 491 19.26 16.38 -14.39
C GLN A 491 20.26 15.62 -15.29
N GLU A 492 21.51 16.07 -15.29
CA GLU A 492 22.59 15.52 -16.10
C GLU A 492 22.89 14.05 -15.71
N LYS A 493 22.67 13.71 -14.43
CA LYS A 493 22.90 12.36 -13.89
C LYS A 493 21.91 11.33 -14.43
N LEU A 494 20.71 11.73 -14.85
CA LEU A 494 19.74 10.83 -15.47
C LEU A 494 20.22 10.24 -16.81
N TYR A 495 21.24 10.85 -17.42
CA TYR A 495 21.84 10.43 -18.69
C TYR A 495 23.08 9.55 -18.50
N GLU A 496 23.52 9.30 -17.26
CA GLU A 496 24.65 8.41 -16.99
C GLU A 496 24.27 6.95 -17.25
N ASN A 497 25.20 6.19 -17.84
CA ASN A 497 25.00 4.79 -18.24
C ASN A 497 24.46 3.89 -17.11
N ARG A 498 24.72 4.23 -15.84
CA ARG A 498 24.22 3.55 -14.63
C ARG A 498 22.71 3.77 -14.43
N ILE A 499 22.21 4.99 -14.55
CA ILE A 499 20.76 5.26 -14.42
C ILE A 499 19.99 4.68 -15.62
N ILE A 500 20.57 4.81 -16.82
CA ILE A 500 20.00 4.21 -18.04
C ILE A 500 19.90 2.68 -17.88
N ALA A 501 20.93 2.01 -17.34
CA ALA A 501 20.91 0.56 -17.12
C ALA A 501 19.84 0.12 -16.11
N ALA A 502 19.64 0.85 -15.01
CA ALA A 502 18.60 0.55 -14.03
C ALA A 502 17.18 0.74 -14.61
N ALA A 503 16.96 1.79 -15.39
CA ALA A 503 15.70 2.01 -16.08
C ALA A 503 15.45 0.96 -17.19
N GLU A 504 16.50 0.54 -17.92
CA GLU A 504 16.45 -0.58 -18.87
C GLU A 504 16.11 -1.90 -18.17
N PHE A 505 16.71 -2.19 -17.02
CA PHE A 505 16.42 -3.38 -16.21
C PHE A 505 14.94 -3.42 -15.81
N VAL A 506 14.44 -2.40 -15.12
CA VAL A 506 13.05 -2.36 -14.61
C VAL A 506 12.05 -2.41 -15.77
N ALA A 507 12.26 -1.62 -16.83
CA ALA A 507 11.36 -1.62 -17.98
C ALA A 507 11.39 -2.94 -18.77
N THR A 508 12.52 -3.66 -18.80
CA THR A 508 12.64 -4.96 -19.47
C THR A 508 12.05 -6.09 -18.64
N ALA A 509 12.32 -6.15 -17.33
CA ALA A 509 11.76 -7.17 -16.43
C ALA A 509 10.23 -7.13 -16.43
N LEU A 510 9.64 -5.93 -16.26
CA LEU A 510 8.19 -5.75 -16.29
C LEU A 510 7.57 -6.03 -17.67
N ALA A 511 8.30 -5.83 -18.77
CA ALA A 511 7.82 -6.07 -20.13
C ALA A 511 8.03 -7.52 -20.63
N ARG A 512 8.95 -8.28 -20.03
CA ARG A 512 9.23 -9.68 -20.41
C ARG A 512 8.10 -10.61 -19.99
N GLU A 513 7.58 -10.41 -18.78
CA GLU A 513 6.50 -11.22 -18.21
C GLU A 513 5.30 -10.31 -17.83
N PRO A 514 4.61 -9.70 -18.81
CA PRO A 514 3.58 -8.67 -18.55
C PRO A 514 2.31 -9.21 -17.91
N GLY A 515 2.14 -10.53 -17.84
CA GLY A 515 1.05 -11.22 -17.12
C GLY A 515 1.39 -11.61 -15.68
N ARG A 516 2.66 -11.48 -15.26
CA ARG A 516 3.16 -11.95 -13.96
C ARG A 516 2.44 -11.29 -12.78
N ASN A 517 2.26 -12.06 -11.71
CA ASN A 517 1.64 -11.61 -10.47
C ASN A 517 2.70 -11.04 -9.51
N TRP A 518 3.20 -9.85 -9.84
CA TRP A 518 4.10 -9.09 -8.97
C TRP A 518 3.39 -8.68 -7.66
N LYS A 519 4.16 -8.40 -6.61
CA LYS A 519 3.64 -7.76 -5.39
C LYS A 519 3.29 -6.30 -5.69
N ASP A 520 2.06 -5.87 -5.36
CA ASP A 520 1.52 -4.57 -5.80
C ASP A 520 2.34 -3.35 -5.37
N GLY A 521 2.83 -3.30 -4.12
CA GLY A 521 3.71 -2.23 -3.65
C GLY A 521 4.99 -2.09 -4.50
N PRO A 522 5.83 -3.15 -4.57
CA PRO A 522 6.97 -3.21 -5.48
C PRO A 522 6.66 -2.89 -6.95
N LEU A 523 5.52 -3.34 -7.48
CA LEU A 523 5.08 -3.02 -8.85
C LEU A 523 4.76 -1.52 -8.99
N GLY A 524 4.05 -0.93 -8.03
CA GLY A 524 3.71 0.49 -7.98
C GLY A 524 4.95 1.39 -8.00
N HIS A 525 5.92 1.13 -7.11
CA HIS A 525 7.18 1.88 -7.06
C HIS A 525 8.05 1.65 -8.31
N ALA A 526 8.09 0.44 -8.85
CA ALA A 526 8.78 0.16 -10.11
C ALA A 526 8.17 0.95 -11.28
N LEU A 527 6.85 0.97 -11.43
CA LEU A 527 6.14 1.75 -12.44
C LEU A 527 6.32 3.27 -12.22
N HIS A 528 6.23 3.73 -10.98
CA HIS A 528 6.43 5.14 -10.61
C HIS A 528 7.84 5.62 -10.95
N SER A 529 8.87 4.79 -10.73
CA SER A 529 10.25 5.09 -11.15
C SER A 529 10.37 5.33 -12.66
N LEU A 530 9.69 4.53 -13.48
CA LEU A 530 9.68 4.72 -14.93
C LEU A 530 8.88 5.96 -15.34
N SER A 531 7.75 6.24 -14.68
CA SER A 531 6.94 7.44 -14.87
C SER A 531 7.72 8.73 -14.55
N ILE A 532 8.44 8.78 -13.43
CA ILE A 532 9.32 9.92 -13.07
C ILE A 532 10.46 10.06 -14.09
N TYR A 533 11.10 8.96 -14.47
CA TYR A 533 12.21 8.99 -15.43
C TYR A 533 11.76 9.57 -16.78
N GLN A 534 10.63 9.14 -17.34
CA GLN A 534 10.17 9.68 -18.63
C GLN A 534 9.72 11.15 -18.56
N GLU A 535 9.14 11.58 -17.43
CA GLU A 535 8.77 12.97 -17.21
C GLU A 535 10.04 13.83 -17.20
N ARG A 536 11.03 13.49 -16.38
CA ARG A 536 12.26 14.27 -16.26
C ARG A 536 13.13 14.24 -17.50
N VAL A 537 13.32 13.07 -18.12
CA VAL A 537 14.26 12.89 -19.25
C VAL A 537 13.70 13.44 -20.56
N TRP A 538 12.39 13.29 -20.83
CA TRP A 538 11.79 13.66 -22.12
C TRP A 538 10.61 14.65 -22.05
N GLY A 539 10.25 15.14 -20.86
CA GLY A 539 9.06 16.00 -20.69
C GLY A 539 7.74 15.24 -20.90
N VAL A 540 7.75 13.90 -20.82
CA VAL A 540 6.60 13.04 -21.12
C VAL A 540 5.83 12.75 -19.84
N VAL A 541 4.75 13.49 -19.63
CA VAL A 541 3.74 13.20 -18.59
C VAL A 541 2.68 12.26 -19.17
N LEU A 542 2.16 11.35 -18.34
CA LEU A 542 1.05 10.45 -18.72
C LEU A 542 -0.24 11.27 -18.94
N PRO A 543 -1.09 10.94 -19.94
CA PRO A 543 -2.30 11.70 -20.22
C PRO A 543 -3.21 11.83 -18.99
N GLY A 544 -3.54 13.07 -18.60
CA GLY A 544 -4.35 13.37 -17.42
C GLY A 544 -3.58 13.60 -16.11
N ASN A 545 -2.24 13.49 -16.11
CA ASN A 545 -1.40 13.95 -14.99
C ASN A 545 -0.93 15.40 -15.15
N VAL A 546 -0.48 15.95 -14.02
CA VAL A 546 0.20 17.27 -13.93
C VAL A 546 1.72 17.06 -13.93
N VAL A 547 2.52 18.06 -14.30
CA VAL A 547 3.99 18.04 -14.15
C VAL A 547 4.35 18.22 -12.67
N ALA A 548 5.23 17.40 -12.11
CA ALA A 548 5.84 17.63 -10.79
C ALA A 548 7.23 18.27 -10.90
N PHE A 549 8.07 17.75 -11.80
CA PHE A 549 9.49 18.10 -11.85
C PHE A 549 9.69 19.35 -12.71
N THR A 550 10.06 20.46 -12.08
CA THR A 550 10.17 21.78 -12.75
C THR A 550 11.45 22.50 -12.34
N GLY A 551 12.37 22.70 -13.30
CA GLY A 551 13.59 23.47 -13.10
C GLY A 551 14.77 22.67 -12.54
N PRO A 552 15.94 23.30 -12.38
CA PRO A 552 17.15 22.63 -11.92
C PRO A 552 17.00 22.16 -10.48
N MET A 553 17.11 20.85 -10.27
CA MET A 553 17.19 20.24 -8.92
C MET A 553 18.58 20.36 -8.29
N LYS A 554 19.55 20.92 -9.03
CA LYS A 554 20.92 21.16 -8.59
C LYS A 554 20.96 22.38 -7.69
N ALA A 555 21.25 22.17 -6.40
CA ALA A 555 21.59 23.25 -5.50
C ALA A 555 22.85 24.00 -6.00
N ALA A 556 22.99 25.29 -5.64
CA ALA A 556 24.22 26.03 -5.90
C ALA A 556 25.43 25.24 -5.38
N ALA A 557 26.51 25.21 -6.17
CA ALA A 557 27.59 24.25 -5.99
C ALA A 557 28.37 24.47 -4.67
N THR A 558 27.95 23.78 -3.62
CA THR A 558 28.73 23.63 -2.38
C THR A 558 30.00 22.86 -2.72
N VAL A 559 31.13 23.57 -2.74
CA VAL A 559 32.47 22.98 -2.84
C VAL A 559 32.73 22.22 -1.55
N GLU A 560 32.64 20.90 -1.59
CA GLU A 560 32.98 20.04 -0.45
C GLU A 560 33.62 18.75 -0.97
N VAL A 561 34.68 18.31 -0.29
CA VAL A 561 35.47 17.15 -0.69
C VAL A 561 34.62 15.90 -0.53
N ALA A 562 34.48 15.12 -1.61
CA ALA A 562 33.82 13.84 -1.54
C ALA A 562 34.65 12.90 -0.64
N ARG A 563 34.13 12.61 0.56
CA ARG A 563 34.61 11.54 1.45
C ARG A 563 34.90 10.27 0.66
N SER A 564 35.92 9.53 1.09
CA SER A 564 36.25 8.23 0.52
C SER A 564 35.07 7.25 0.66
N ASP A 565 35.05 6.23 -0.20
CA ASP A 565 33.98 5.22 -0.17
C ASP A 565 33.86 4.51 1.21
N GLU A 566 34.97 4.43 1.97
CA GLU A 566 34.99 3.82 3.30
C GLU A 566 34.53 4.80 4.40
N GLU A 567 34.89 6.08 4.34
CA GLU A 567 34.29 7.10 5.22
C GLU A 567 32.78 7.21 5.01
N ILE A 568 32.30 7.17 3.75
CA ILE A 568 30.86 7.11 3.44
C ILE A 568 30.24 5.82 4.00
N ARG A 569 30.93 4.68 3.87
CA ARG A 569 30.45 3.40 4.45
C ARG A 569 30.29 3.51 5.97
N GLN A 570 31.29 4.01 6.68
CA GLN A 570 31.31 4.13 8.13
C GLN A 570 30.31 5.16 8.64
N ALA A 571 30.21 6.33 8.00
CA ALA A 571 29.20 7.34 8.32
C ALA A 571 27.76 6.79 8.17
N THR A 572 27.55 5.88 7.22
CA THR A 572 26.25 5.23 6.95
C THR A 572 26.00 3.95 7.76
N LEU A 573 26.92 3.49 8.62
CA LEU A 573 26.66 2.37 9.53
C LEU A 573 25.71 2.80 10.67
N PRO A 574 24.85 1.89 11.18
CA PRO A 574 24.24 2.03 12.51
C PRO A 574 25.32 2.26 13.58
N ASN A 575 24.99 2.95 14.67
CA ASN A 575 25.96 3.24 15.72
C ASN A 575 26.50 1.96 16.40
N ASP A 576 25.68 0.92 16.50
CA ASP A 576 26.06 -0.37 17.12
C ASP A 576 27.08 -1.16 16.27
N ASP A 577 27.08 -0.95 14.94
CA ASP A 577 28.04 -1.57 14.02
C ASP A 577 29.39 -0.82 13.99
N LYS A 578 29.43 0.47 14.36
CA LYS A 578 30.66 1.28 14.41
C LYS A 578 31.62 0.85 15.52
N ALA A 579 31.17 0.05 16.48
CA ALA A 579 31.97 -0.50 17.58
C ALA A 579 32.36 -1.98 17.37
N ARG A 580 32.21 -2.50 16.14
CA ARG A 580 32.53 -3.90 15.77
C ARG A 580 33.55 -4.02 14.62
N LEU A 581 34.25 -2.92 14.33
CA LEU A 581 35.33 -2.79 13.35
C LEU A 581 36.56 -2.18 14.05
#